data_AF-A0A842L0T7-F1
#
_entry.id   AF-A0A842L0T7-F1
#
_cell.length_a   1.000
_cell.length_b   1.000
_cell.length_c   1.000
_cell.angle_alpha   90.00
_cell.angle_beta   90.00
_cell.angle_gamma   90.00
#
_symmetry.space_group_name_H-M   'P 1'
#
loop_
_entity.id
_entity.type
_entity.pdbx_description
1 polymer ?
#
loop_
_entity_poly.entity_id
_entity_poly.type
_entity_poly.pdbx_seq_one_letter_code
_entity_poly.pdbx_strand_id
1 'polypeptide(L)'
;MVGENMFSTAAVQITGQFSTGIVIGAIVGVSWLRVLRSIRGKPYDDIMTLTIVLLFYSIVEFLGGNGAIFSLTFGLILGNGREICRMLKIQEPIEATEIMKKFEYQISFLLRTFFFVNLGLILSINNYTPFLYGLILTGLLLIGRYGAVVVSSLKNPVLSGEKPLMAVMMPRGLAAAVMAQIVSTSGLENGMLYYDMTIAVIIMSVILTSIGFYLFARKRS
;
A
#
# COMPACT_ATOMS: atom_id res chain seq x y z
N MET A 1 2.17 -27.63 24.19
CA MET A 1 3.47 -26.92 24.14
C MET A 1 3.93 -26.55 22.71
N VAL A 2 3.38 -27.12 21.63
CA VAL A 2 3.77 -26.75 20.24
C VAL A 2 3.06 -25.46 19.73
N GLY A 3 1.86 -25.15 20.21
CA GLY A 3 1.07 -23.99 19.76
C GLY A 3 1.57 -22.63 20.23
N GLU A 4 2.02 -22.48 21.48
CA GLU A 4 2.51 -21.18 22.00
C GLU A 4 3.80 -20.71 21.30
N ASN A 5 4.67 -21.65 20.92
CA ASN A 5 5.92 -21.34 20.23
C ASN A 5 5.68 -20.82 18.80
N MET A 6 4.62 -21.27 18.13
CA MET A 6 4.34 -20.88 16.74
C MET A 6 3.82 -19.44 16.64
N PHE A 7 2.90 -19.05 17.53
CA PHE A 7 2.42 -17.66 17.61
C PHE A 7 3.54 -16.71 18.02
N SER A 8 4.36 -17.08 19.00
CA SER A 8 5.50 -16.27 19.42
C SER A 8 6.51 -16.10 18.28
N THR A 9 6.82 -17.16 17.54
CA THR A 9 7.77 -17.11 16.42
C THR A 9 7.24 -16.23 15.28
N ALA A 10 5.96 -16.37 14.93
CA ALA A 10 5.34 -15.53 13.90
C ALA A 10 5.31 -14.06 14.32
N ALA A 11 4.98 -13.76 15.58
CA ALA A 11 4.99 -12.40 16.10
C ALA A 11 6.40 -11.78 16.02
N VAL A 12 7.43 -12.52 16.46
CA VAL A 12 8.83 -12.07 16.40
C VAL A 12 9.27 -11.82 14.95
N GLN A 13 8.90 -12.68 14.00
CA GLN A 13 9.23 -12.50 12.59
C GLN A 13 8.57 -11.25 11.99
N ILE A 14 7.28 -11.05 12.24
CA ILE A 14 6.55 -9.87 11.75
C ILE A 14 7.16 -8.61 12.35
N THR A 15 7.38 -8.58 13.68
CA THR A 15 7.99 -7.43 14.34
C THR A 15 9.39 -7.17 13.82
N GLY A 16 10.20 -8.21 13.58
CA GLY A 16 11.53 -8.09 12.99
C GLY A 16 11.49 -7.48 11.59
N GLN A 17 10.65 -8.01 10.70
CA GLN A 17 10.50 -7.52 9.33
C GLN A 17 10.05 -6.06 9.26
N PHE A 18 9.08 -5.68 10.09
CA PHE A 18 8.58 -4.32 10.19
C PHE A 18 9.63 -3.38 10.78
N SER A 19 10.26 -3.77 11.90
CA SER A 19 11.27 -2.96 12.59
C SER A 19 12.46 -2.68 11.68
N THR A 20 13.01 -3.69 11.03
CA THR A 20 14.15 -3.56 10.12
C THR A 20 13.81 -2.65 8.94
N GLY A 21 12.62 -2.80 8.33
CA GLY A 21 12.17 -1.94 7.23
C GLY A 21 12.03 -0.47 7.63
N ILE A 22 11.37 -0.21 8.79
CA ILE A 22 11.17 1.15 9.30
C ILE A 22 12.50 1.80 9.69
N VAL A 23 13.37 1.10 10.43
CA VAL A 23 14.63 1.65 10.92
C VAL A 23 15.57 1.97 9.77
N ILE A 24 15.75 1.03 8.83
CA ILE A 24 16.60 1.26 7.66
C ILE A 24 15.99 2.34 6.77
N GLY A 25 14.67 2.32 6.54
CA GLY A 25 13.97 3.34 5.77
C GLY A 25 14.15 4.73 6.36
N ALA A 26 14.13 4.83 7.69
CA ALA A 26 14.36 6.07 8.40
C ALA A 26 15.79 6.59 8.25
N ILE A 27 16.78 5.74 8.50
CA ILE A 27 18.20 6.10 8.41
C ILE A 27 18.56 6.50 6.99
N VAL A 28 18.17 5.69 6.00
CA VAL A 28 18.47 5.93 4.59
C VAL A 28 17.71 7.16 4.10
N GLY A 29 16.44 7.34 4.47
CA GLY A 29 15.65 8.52 4.09
C GLY A 29 16.24 9.83 4.60
N VAL A 30 16.61 9.89 5.88
CA VAL A 30 17.26 11.08 6.48
C VAL A 30 18.63 11.34 5.85
N SER A 31 19.41 10.29 5.60
CA SER A 31 20.71 10.40 4.93
C SER A 31 20.53 10.89 3.50
N TRP A 32 19.50 10.41 2.80
CA TRP A 32 19.20 10.78 1.42
C TRP A 32 18.78 12.24 1.29
N LEU A 33 18.02 12.80 2.24
CA LEU A 33 17.71 14.24 2.26
C LEU A 33 18.99 15.11 2.23
N ARG A 34 20.08 14.68 2.88
CA ARG A 34 21.37 15.38 2.83
C ARG A 34 22.07 15.23 1.48
N VAL A 35 21.98 14.06 0.87
CA VAL A 35 22.57 13.82 -0.46
C VAL A 35 21.81 14.60 -1.53
N LEU A 36 20.49 14.59 -1.48
CA LEU A 36 19.62 15.32 -2.40
C LEU A 36 19.91 16.82 -2.37
N ARG A 37 20.27 17.39 -1.21
CA ARG A 37 20.77 18.77 -1.08
C ARG A 37 21.97 19.05 -1.99
N SER A 38 22.94 18.14 -2.02
CA SER A 38 24.18 18.32 -2.77
C SER A 38 24.03 18.09 -4.28
N ILE A 39 22.98 17.36 -4.68
CA ILE A 39 22.74 16.95 -6.08
C ILE A 39 21.62 17.80 -6.71
N ARG A 40 20.88 18.59 -5.92
CA ARG A 40 19.79 19.44 -6.38
C ARG A 40 20.20 20.32 -7.56
N GLY A 41 19.44 20.24 -8.64
CA GLY A 41 19.67 21.03 -9.87
C GLY A 41 20.67 20.40 -10.84
N LYS A 42 21.19 19.20 -10.56
CA LYS A 42 21.91 18.39 -11.54
C LYS A 42 20.93 17.58 -12.39
N PRO A 43 21.26 17.29 -13.66
CA PRO A 43 20.45 16.39 -14.47
C PRO A 43 20.37 15.00 -13.80
N TYR A 44 19.18 14.39 -13.86
CA TYR A 44 18.88 13.02 -13.40
C TYR A 44 18.76 12.80 -11.88
N ASP A 45 18.58 13.84 -11.07
CA ASP A 45 18.29 13.70 -9.64
C ASP A 45 17.02 12.87 -9.36
N ASP A 46 16.02 12.98 -10.23
CA ASP A 46 14.76 12.23 -10.15
C ASP A 46 14.96 10.71 -10.29
N ILE A 47 15.71 10.29 -11.32
CA ILE A 47 15.96 8.87 -11.61
C ILE A 47 16.81 8.25 -10.50
N MET A 48 17.78 9.01 -9.98
CA MET A 48 18.70 8.55 -8.94
C MET A 48 17.96 8.12 -7.67
N THR A 49 16.91 8.85 -7.28
CA THR A 49 16.14 8.48 -6.08
C THR A 49 15.35 7.20 -6.30
N LEU A 50 14.70 7.03 -7.46
CA LEU A 50 14.02 5.78 -7.81
C LEU A 50 14.98 4.58 -7.79
N THR A 51 16.18 4.73 -8.36
CA THR A 51 17.21 3.68 -8.36
C THR A 51 17.61 3.29 -6.94
N ILE A 52 17.74 4.26 -6.03
CA ILE A 52 18.18 4.01 -4.66
C ILE A 52 17.10 3.37 -3.82
N VAL A 53 15.83 3.75 -4.03
CA VAL A 53 14.70 3.02 -3.46
C VAL A 53 14.76 1.55 -3.83
N LEU A 54 14.93 1.24 -5.12
CA LEU A 54 14.99 -0.15 -5.61
C LEU A 54 16.21 -0.91 -5.09
N LEU A 55 17.37 -0.26 -5.02
CA LEU A 55 18.59 -0.86 -4.49
C LEU A 55 18.44 -1.21 -3.01
N PHE A 56 17.97 -0.28 -2.19
CA PHE A 56 17.80 -0.53 -0.76
C PHE A 56 16.61 -1.42 -0.46
N TYR A 57 15.57 -1.43 -1.30
CA TYR A 57 14.51 -2.44 -1.23
C TYR A 57 15.10 -3.85 -1.22
N SER A 58 15.97 -4.16 -2.18
CA SER A 58 16.62 -5.47 -2.29
C SER A 58 17.57 -5.75 -1.11
N ILE A 59 18.32 -4.76 -0.65
CA ILE A 59 19.21 -4.90 0.52
C ILE A 59 18.39 -5.20 1.79
N VAL A 60 17.26 -4.51 1.99
CA VAL A 60 16.40 -4.73 3.14
C VAL A 60 15.77 -6.11 3.10
N GLU A 61 15.30 -6.58 1.94
CA GLU A 61 14.81 -7.95 1.80
C GLU A 61 15.91 -8.98 2.09
N PHE A 62 17.14 -8.75 1.64
CA PHE A 62 18.28 -9.62 1.93
C PHE A 62 18.61 -9.67 3.44
N LEU A 63 18.47 -8.55 4.15
CA LEU A 63 18.63 -8.46 5.60
C LEU A 63 17.45 -9.07 6.40
N GLY A 64 16.46 -9.65 5.72
CA GLY A 64 15.27 -10.22 6.36
C GLY A 64 14.25 -9.17 6.81
N GLY A 65 14.34 -7.94 6.31
CA GLY A 65 13.34 -6.89 6.46
C GLY A 65 12.28 -6.93 5.37
N ASN A 66 11.23 -6.10 5.53
CA ASN A 66 10.23 -5.91 4.47
C ASN A 66 10.60 -4.71 3.59
N GLY A 67 10.97 -4.96 2.34
CA GLY A 67 11.35 -3.92 1.37
C GLY A 67 10.22 -2.91 1.09
N ALA A 68 8.96 -3.36 1.07
CA ALA A 68 7.82 -2.47 0.83
C ALA A 68 7.62 -1.48 2.00
N ILE A 69 7.84 -1.93 3.24
CA ILE A 69 7.81 -1.06 4.43
C ILE A 69 8.97 -0.07 4.39
N PHE A 70 10.17 -0.52 4.00
CA PHE A 70 11.31 0.37 3.77
C PHE A 70 10.96 1.49 2.77
N SER A 71 10.44 1.14 1.59
CA SER A 71 10.09 2.13 0.55
C SER A 71 9.01 3.11 1.03
N LEU A 72 8.05 2.63 1.81
CA LEU A 72 7.02 3.47 2.43
C LEU A 72 7.64 4.48 3.42
N THR A 73 8.47 4.02 4.35
CA THR A 73 9.10 4.89 5.35
C THR A 73 10.07 5.88 4.69
N PHE A 74 10.86 5.42 3.72
CA PHE A 74 11.75 6.26 2.94
C PHE A 74 11.00 7.36 2.19
N GLY A 75 9.94 6.99 1.45
CA GLY A 75 9.09 7.94 0.72
C GLY A 75 8.36 8.91 1.65
N LEU A 76 7.92 8.46 2.83
CA LEU A 76 7.30 9.33 3.84
C LEU A 76 8.26 10.42 4.33
N ILE A 77 9.53 10.08 4.53
CA ILE A 77 10.56 11.04 4.98
C ILE A 77 10.91 12.04 3.88
N LEU A 78 11.03 11.58 2.63
CA LEU A 78 11.27 12.46 1.48
C LEU A 78 10.10 13.40 1.21
N GLY A 79 8.88 12.87 1.28
CA GLY A 79 7.65 13.64 1.10
C GLY A 79 7.47 14.71 2.19
N ASN A 80 7.93 14.45 3.41
CA ASN A 80 7.87 15.39 4.55
C ASN A 80 9.23 16.04 4.87
N GLY A 81 10.13 16.15 3.88
CA GLY A 81 11.52 16.59 4.09
C GLY A 81 11.64 17.92 4.85
N ARG A 82 10.72 18.87 4.65
CA ARG A 82 10.70 20.15 5.38
C ARG A 82 10.41 20.01 6.87
N GLU A 83 9.41 19.21 7.25
CA GLU A 83 9.10 18.97 8.67
C GLU A 83 10.20 18.15 9.34
N ILE A 84 10.69 17.11 8.65
CA ILE A 84 11.78 16.26 9.16
C ILE A 84 13.08 17.06 9.35
N CYS A 85 13.45 17.91 8.38
CA CYS A 85 14.62 18.80 8.53
C CYS A 85 14.44 19.79 9.68
N ARG A 86 13.23 20.33 9.90
CA ARG A 86 12.93 21.23 11.02
C ARG A 86 13.04 20.52 12.36
N MET A 87 12.51 19.30 12.49
CA MET A 87 12.63 18.48 13.71
C MET A 87 14.10 18.14 14.01
N LEU A 88 14.89 17.85 12.98
CA LEU A 88 16.31 17.52 13.08
C LEU A 88 17.24 18.74 13.15
N LYS A 89 16.69 19.97 13.21
CA LYS A 89 17.43 21.25 13.22
C LYS A 89 18.45 21.39 12.08
N ILE A 90 18.14 20.83 10.91
CA ILE A 90 18.94 20.96 9.70
C ILE A 90 18.60 22.32 9.08
N GLN A 91 19.63 23.17 8.88
CA GLN A 91 19.49 24.61 8.61
C GLN A 91 18.76 24.97 7.29
N GLU A 92 18.51 24.02 6.40
CA GLU A 92 17.78 24.28 5.14
C GLU A 92 16.73 23.21 4.87
N PRO A 93 15.43 23.59 4.80
CA PRO A 93 14.37 22.67 4.44
C PRO A 93 14.48 22.32 2.96
N ILE A 94 14.59 21.03 2.66
CA ILE A 94 14.59 20.53 1.29
C ILE A 94 13.52 19.47 1.21
N GLU A 95 12.58 19.67 0.30
CA GLU A 95 11.56 18.70 -0.07
C GLU A 95 11.97 18.04 -1.38
N ALA A 96 11.46 16.83 -1.62
CA ALA A 96 11.53 16.22 -2.95
C ALA A 96 11.00 17.22 -3.99
N THR A 97 11.78 17.45 -5.05
CA THR A 97 11.41 18.38 -6.13
C THR A 97 10.10 17.92 -6.78
N GLU A 98 9.27 18.86 -7.22
CA GLU A 98 8.03 18.54 -7.95
C GLU A 98 8.28 17.70 -9.21
N ILE A 99 9.46 17.82 -9.83
CA ILE A 99 9.89 17.02 -10.97
C ILE A 99 10.06 15.55 -10.56
N MET A 100 10.72 15.28 -9.44
CA MET A 100 10.92 13.95 -8.89
C MET A 100 9.58 13.28 -8.58
N LYS A 101 8.69 14.00 -7.89
CA LYS A 101 7.33 13.51 -7.59
C LYS A 101 6.56 13.20 -8.87
N LYS A 102 6.70 14.04 -9.90
CA LYS A 102 6.04 13.83 -11.20
C LYS A 102 6.58 12.58 -11.91
N PHE A 103 7.89 12.36 -11.89
CA PHE A 103 8.50 11.17 -12.48
C PHE A 103 8.07 9.89 -11.75
N GLU A 104 8.15 9.87 -10.42
CA GLU A 104 7.67 8.74 -9.61
C GLU A 104 6.17 8.48 -9.81
N TYR A 105 5.38 9.54 -9.97
CA TYR A 105 3.96 9.44 -10.30
C TYR A 105 3.73 8.81 -11.68
N GLN A 106 4.50 9.21 -12.70
CA GLN A 106 4.42 8.62 -14.04
C GLN A 106 4.75 7.13 -14.02
N ILE A 107 5.81 6.73 -13.30
CA ILE A 107 6.16 5.32 -13.11
C ILE A 107 5.06 4.57 -12.36
N SER A 108 4.54 5.14 -11.28
CA SER A 108 3.44 4.53 -10.51
C SER A 108 2.17 4.36 -11.34
N PHE A 109 1.86 5.32 -12.21
CA PHE A 109 0.73 5.23 -13.14
C PHE A 109 0.92 4.13 -14.19
N LEU A 110 2.13 4.04 -14.76
CA LEU A 110 2.48 3.00 -15.72
C LEU A 110 2.37 1.60 -15.08
N LEU A 111 2.97 1.40 -13.91
CA LEU A 111 2.89 0.15 -13.17
C LEU A 111 1.44 -0.21 -12.84
N ARG A 112 0.66 0.75 -12.33
CA ARG A 112 -0.75 0.54 -12.03
C ARG A 112 -1.53 0.06 -13.25
N THR A 113 -1.34 0.73 -14.39
CA THR A 113 -2.01 0.38 -15.64
C THR A 113 -1.60 -1.00 -16.13
N PHE A 114 -0.29 -1.29 -16.10
CA PHE A 114 0.25 -2.59 -16.44
C PHE A 114 -0.36 -3.72 -15.60
N PHE A 115 -0.39 -3.57 -14.27
CA PHE A 115 -0.98 -4.57 -13.39
C PHE A 115 -2.49 -4.76 -13.65
N PHE A 116 -3.27 -3.68 -13.83
CA PHE A 116 -4.70 -3.84 -14.10
C PHE A 116 -5.00 -4.45 -15.47
N VAL A 117 -4.22 -4.11 -16.50
CA VAL A 117 -4.36 -4.73 -17.82
C VAL A 117 -3.98 -6.20 -17.75
N ASN A 118 -2.83 -6.54 -17.14
CA ASN A 118 -2.43 -7.93 -16.93
C ASN A 118 -3.47 -8.69 -16.10
N LEU A 119 -4.06 -8.02 -15.10
CA LEU A 119 -5.12 -8.62 -14.30
C LEU A 119 -6.28 -9.11 -15.17
N GLY A 120 -6.77 -8.21 -16.05
CA GLY A 120 -7.86 -8.49 -16.96
C GLY A 120 -7.52 -9.51 -18.06
N LEU A 121 -6.25 -9.61 -18.48
CA LEU A 121 -5.83 -10.57 -19.51
C LEU A 121 -5.86 -12.03 -19.03
N ILE A 122 -5.47 -12.29 -17.79
CA ILE A 122 -5.43 -13.64 -17.22
C ILE A 122 -6.83 -14.07 -16.71
N LEU A 123 -7.72 -13.11 -16.45
CA LEU A 123 -9.07 -13.36 -15.96
C LEU A 123 -9.81 -14.35 -16.88
N SER A 124 -10.24 -15.47 -16.30
CA SER A 124 -10.94 -16.52 -17.03
C SER A 124 -12.39 -16.64 -16.57
N ILE A 125 -13.34 -16.20 -17.40
CA ILE A 125 -14.78 -16.20 -17.09
C ILE A 125 -15.42 -17.56 -17.47
N ASN A 126 -14.73 -18.66 -17.17
CA ASN A 126 -15.27 -20.00 -17.46
C ASN A 126 -16.21 -20.48 -16.36
N ASN A 127 -15.99 -20.05 -15.11
CA ASN A 127 -16.75 -20.47 -13.95
C ASN A 127 -17.29 -19.26 -13.19
N TYR A 128 -18.58 -19.27 -12.85
CA TYR A 128 -19.20 -18.22 -12.04
C TYR A 128 -18.94 -18.39 -10.53
N THR A 129 -18.48 -19.56 -10.11
CA THR A 129 -18.24 -19.90 -8.70
C THR A 129 -17.25 -18.96 -8.00
N PRO A 130 -16.08 -18.61 -8.58
CA PRO A 130 -15.14 -17.66 -7.98
C PRO A 130 -15.74 -16.27 -7.77
N PHE A 131 -16.62 -15.83 -8.68
CA PHE A 131 -17.33 -14.55 -8.56
C PHE A 131 -18.31 -14.53 -7.39
N LEU A 132 -19.03 -15.64 -7.17
CA LEU A 132 -19.93 -15.77 -6.02
C LEU A 132 -19.15 -15.73 -4.69
N TYR A 133 -18.03 -16.44 -4.60
CA TYR A 133 -17.16 -16.36 -3.43
C TYR A 133 -16.56 -14.97 -3.25
N GLY A 134 -16.17 -14.29 -4.34
CA GLY A 134 -15.71 -12.90 -4.29
C GLY A 134 -16.77 -11.93 -3.77
N LEU A 135 -18.04 -12.11 -4.15
CA LEU A 135 -19.17 -11.35 -3.60
C LEU A 135 -19.29 -11.55 -2.08
N ILE A 136 -19.28 -12.82 -1.63
CA ILE A 136 -19.40 -13.17 -0.21
C ILE A 136 -18.23 -12.58 0.59
N LEU A 137 -17.00 -12.71 0.09
CA LEU A 137 -15.80 -12.15 0.72
C LEU A 137 -15.86 -10.62 0.81
N THR A 138 -16.34 -9.96 -0.24
CA THR A 138 -16.50 -8.50 -0.24
C THR A 138 -17.55 -8.07 0.79
N GLY A 139 -18.65 -8.80 0.91
CA GLY A 139 -19.66 -8.59 1.95
C GLY A 139 -19.08 -8.76 3.37
N LEU A 140 -18.32 -9.83 3.60
CA LEU A 140 -17.66 -10.08 4.88
C LEU A 140 -16.67 -8.97 5.23
N LEU A 141 -15.88 -8.51 4.25
CA LEU A 141 -14.96 -7.39 4.42
C LEU A 141 -15.69 -6.09 4.78
N LEU A 142 -16.85 -5.81 4.18
CA LEU A 142 -17.69 -4.65 4.54
C LEU A 142 -18.21 -4.74 5.97
N ILE A 143 -18.65 -5.92 6.42
CA ILE A 143 -19.09 -6.12 7.81
C ILE A 143 -17.94 -5.87 8.78
N GLY A 144 -16.76 -6.44 8.50
CA GLY A 144 -15.55 -6.20 9.30
C GLY A 144 -15.17 -4.72 9.33
N ARG A 145 -15.30 -4.02 8.20
CA ARG A 145 -15.05 -2.58 8.10
C ARG A 145 -16.03 -1.77 8.93
N TYR A 146 -17.32 -2.09 8.87
CA TYR A 146 -18.34 -1.45 9.68
C TYR A 146 -18.03 -1.59 11.18
N GLY A 147 -17.67 -2.81 11.63
CA GLY A 147 -17.22 -3.05 12.99
C GLY A 147 -16.02 -2.20 13.40
N ALA A 148 -14.98 -2.15 12.56
CA ALA A 148 -13.79 -1.33 12.82
C ALA A 148 -14.11 0.18 12.90
N VAL A 149 -14.99 0.68 12.04
CA VAL A 149 -15.42 2.09 12.03
C VAL A 149 -16.23 2.43 13.28
N VAL A 150 -17.14 1.54 13.70
CA VAL A 150 -17.91 1.73 14.94
C VAL A 150 -16.97 1.79 16.14
N VAL A 151 -16.02 0.85 16.25
CA VAL A 151 -15.03 0.82 17.35
C VAL A 151 -14.15 2.07 17.34
N SER A 152 -13.65 2.47 16.17
CA SER A 152 -12.77 3.65 16.05
C SER A 152 -13.51 4.98 16.26
N SER A 153 -14.84 5.01 16.11
CA SER A 153 -15.66 6.23 16.22
C SER A 153 -16.33 6.42 17.58
N LEU A 154 -16.17 5.46 18.53
CA LEU A 154 -16.78 5.50 19.87
C LEU A 154 -16.47 6.75 20.70
N LYS A 155 -15.44 7.54 20.35
CA LYS A 155 -14.93 8.64 21.20
C LYS A 155 -14.78 10.00 20.52
N ASN A 156 -15.19 10.16 19.25
CA ASN A 156 -15.02 11.43 18.54
C ASN A 156 -16.30 11.90 17.81
N PRO A 157 -16.89 13.06 18.18
CA PRO A 157 -18.13 13.55 17.60
C PRO A 157 -18.01 13.92 16.12
N VAL A 158 -16.83 14.37 15.66
CA VAL A 158 -16.57 14.68 14.24
C VAL A 158 -16.60 13.40 13.39
N LEU A 159 -16.02 12.31 13.88
CA LEU A 159 -16.02 11.02 13.18
C LEU A 159 -17.41 10.39 13.13
N SER A 160 -18.29 10.69 14.09
CA SER A 160 -19.63 10.09 14.14
C SER A 160 -20.55 10.52 12.98
N GLY A 161 -20.37 11.74 12.46
CA GLY A 161 -21.10 12.25 11.29
C GLY A 161 -20.64 11.62 9.98
N GLU A 162 -19.36 11.20 9.90
CA GLU A 162 -18.74 10.63 8.70
C GLU A 162 -18.70 9.09 8.69
N LYS A 163 -19.25 8.43 9.72
CA LYS A 163 -19.32 6.96 9.83
C LYS A 163 -19.73 6.25 8.52
N PRO A 164 -20.81 6.63 7.83
CA PRO A 164 -21.21 5.94 6.61
C PRO A 164 -20.20 6.15 5.47
N LEU A 165 -19.60 7.34 5.35
CA LEU A 165 -18.57 7.61 4.35
C LEU A 165 -17.30 6.79 4.64
N MET A 166 -16.85 6.78 5.89
CA MET A 166 -15.69 6.00 6.34
C MET A 166 -15.86 4.48 6.16
N ALA A 167 -17.10 3.99 6.32
CA ALA A 167 -17.43 2.58 6.12
C ALA A 167 -17.36 2.15 4.65
N VAL A 168 -17.80 3.01 3.72
CA VAL A 168 -17.79 2.69 2.28
C VAL A 168 -16.42 2.97 1.62
N MET A 169 -15.57 3.79 2.23
CA MET A 169 -14.20 4.03 1.77
C MET A 169 -13.28 2.83 2.04
N MET A 170 -13.44 1.77 1.24
CA MET A 170 -12.61 0.57 1.25
C MET A 170 -12.35 0.01 -0.17
N PRO A 171 -11.83 0.83 -1.10
CA PRO A 171 -11.43 0.30 -2.41
C PRO A 171 -10.24 -0.63 -2.21
N ARG A 172 -10.35 -1.89 -2.64
CA ARG A 172 -9.19 -2.77 -2.77
C ARG A 172 -8.47 -2.40 -4.06
N GLY A 173 -7.20 -2.04 -3.94
CA GLY A 173 -6.42 -1.50 -5.05
C GLY A 173 -5.32 -2.43 -5.53
N LEU A 174 -4.23 -1.81 -5.97
CA LEU A 174 -3.07 -2.44 -6.60
C LEU A 174 -2.40 -3.53 -5.75
N ALA A 175 -2.33 -3.36 -4.42
CA ALA A 175 -1.66 -4.34 -3.56
C ALA A 175 -2.32 -5.74 -3.64
N ALA A 176 -3.66 -5.80 -3.69
CA ALA A 176 -4.39 -7.06 -3.85
C ALA A 176 -4.12 -7.69 -5.23
N ALA A 177 -4.02 -6.87 -6.27
CA ALA A 177 -3.70 -7.30 -7.63
C ALA A 177 -2.33 -7.99 -7.71
N VAL A 178 -1.31 -7.35 -7.14
CA VAL A 178 0.06 -7.88 -7.13
C VAL A 178 0.13 -9.20 -6.34
N MET A 179 -0.53 -9.26 -5.18
CA MET A 179 -0.58 -10.50 -4.39
C MET A 179 -1.28 -11.65 -5.13
N ALA A 180 -2.38 -11.36 -5.83
CA ALA A 180 -3.05 -12.36 -6.67
C ALA A 180 -2.11 -12.91 -7.75
N GLN A 181 -1.35 -12.04 -8.40
CA GLN A 181 -0.36 -12.45 -9.40
C GLN A 181 0.71 -13.36 -8.81
N ILE A 182 1.27 -13.00 -7.65
CA ILE A 182 2.29 -13.81 -6.96
C ILE A 182 1.74 -15.20 -6.64
N VAL A 183 0.53 -15.28 -6.08
CA VAL A 183 -0.13 -16.55 -5.75
C VAL A 183 -0.34 -17.40 -7.02
N SER A 184 -0.80 -16.80 -8.12
CA SER A 184 -0.97 -17.49 -9.40
C SER A 184 0.36 -18.08 -9.92
N THR A 185 1.46 -17.35 -9.77
CA THR A 185 2.80 -17.79 -10.22
C THR A 185 3.51 -18.76 -9.26
N SER A 186 3.01 -18.92 -8.03
CA SER A 186 3.67 -19.74 -6.99
C SER A 186 3.53 -21.25 -7.18
N GLY A 187 2.81 -21.70 -8.20
CA GLY A 187 2.64 -23.13 -8.53
C GLY A 187 1.67 -23.89 -7.61
N LEU A 188 0.87 -23.17 -6.80
CA LEU A 188 -0.13 -23.77 -5.93
C LEU A 188 -1.27 -24.43 -6.72
N GLU A 189 -1.73 -25.58 -6.24
CA GLU A 189 -2.98 -26.19 -6.72
C GLU A 189 -4.13 -25.20 -6.51
N ASN A 190 -4.91 -24.95 -7.58
CA ASN A 190 -5.96 -23.94 -7.64
C ASN A 190 -5.50 -22.47 -7.57
N GLY A 191 -4.25 -22.14 -7.90
CA GLY A 191 -3.77 -20.75 -7.99
C GLY A 191 -4.66 -19.82 -8.83
N MET A 192 -5.23 -20.33 -9.93
CA MET A 192 -6.17 -19.59 -10.78
C MET A 192 -7.50 -19.29 -10.09
N LEU A 193 -7.99 -20.17 -9.20
CA LEU A 193 -9.22 -19.94 -8.45
C LEU A 193 -9.06 -18.76 -7.47
N TYR A 194 -7.93 -18.70 -6.77
CA TYR A 194 -7.61 -17.58 -5.88
C TYR A 194 -7.43 -16.26 -6.64
N TYR A 195 -6.87 -16.35 -7.84
CA TYR A 195 -6.69 -15.22 -8.73
C TYR A 195 -8.05 -14.64 -9.16
N ASP A 196 -8.95 -15.48 -9.67
CA ASP A 196 -10.30 -15.07 -10.11
C ASP A 196 -11.12 -14.50 -8.95
N MET A 197 -11.05 -15.13 -7.76
CA MET A 197 -11.68 -14.61 -6.55
C MET A 197 -11.16 -13.21 -6.16
N THR A 198 -9.84 -13.01 -6.23
CA THR A 198 -9.24 -11.72 -5.85
C THR A 198 -9.62 -10.62 -6.82
N ILE A 199 -9.67 -10.90 -8.12
CA ILE A 199 -10.18 -9.95 -9.12
C ILE A 199 -11.63 -9.61 -8.86
N ALA A 200 -12.48 -10.61 -8.58
CA ALA A 200 -13.88 -10.37 -8.24
C ALA A 200 -14.01 -9.44 -7.01
N VAL A 201 -13.22 -9.66 -5.95
CA VAL A 201 -13.19 -8.77 -4.78
C VAL A 201 -12.75 -7.36 -5.14
N ILE A 202 -11.71 -7.20 -5.97
CA ILE A 202 -11.23 -5.88 -6.42
C ILE A 202 -12.36 -5.13 -7.14
N ILE A 203 -12.95 -5.74 -8.18
CA ILE A 203 -14.01 -5.13 -8.99
C ILE A 203 -15.21 -4.75 -8.09
N MET A 204 -15.69 -5.70 -7.29
CA MET A 204 -16.86 -5.48 -6.43
C MET A 204 -16.60 -4.40 -5.38
N SER A 205 -15.41 -4.38 -4.76
CA SER A 205 -15.05 -3.35 -3.78
C SER A 205 -14.99 -1.95 -4.38
N VAL A 206 -14.45 -1.80 -5.61
CA VAL A 206 -14.35 -0.52 -6.31
C VAL A 206 -15.74 -0.02 -6.73
N ILE A 207 -16.61 -0.91 -7.23
CA ILE A 207 -18.00 -0.59 -7.57
C ILE A 207 -18.77 -0.14 -6.32
N LEU A 208 -18.69 -0.91 -5.23
CA LEU A 208 -19.36 -0.58 -3.95
C LEU A 208 -18.87 0.76 -3.38
N THR A 209 -17.56 1.00 -3.42
CA THR A 209 -16.96 2.27 -2.99
C THR A 209 -17.48 3.43 -3.84
N SER A 210 -17.53 3.27 -5.17
CA SER A 210 -17.99 4.30 -6.11
C SER A 210 -19.48 4.63 -5.91
N ILE A 211 -20.33 3.60 -5.79
CA ILE A 211 -21.77 3.76 -5.57
C ILE A 211 -22.02 4.40 -4.20
N GLY A 212 -21.40 3.91 -3.14
CA GLY A 212 -21.61 4.47 -1.81
C GLY A 212 -21.05 5.87 -1.68
N PHE A 213 -19.92 6.18 -2.32
CA PHE A 213 -19.45 7.57 -2.38
C PHE A 213 -20.49 8.47 -3.05
N TYR A 214 -21.03 8.09 -4.20
CA TYR A 214 -22.08 8.87 -4.87
C TYR A 214 -23.33 9.07 -3.99
N LEU A 215 -23.80 8.01 -3.31
CA LEU A 215 -24.99 8.08 -2.46
C LEU A 215 -24.78 8.94 -1.20
N PHE A 216 -23.65 8.78 -0.52
CA PHE A 216 -23.38 9.47 0.75
C PHE A 216 -22.80 10.88 0.56
N ALA A 217 -22.03 11.13 -0.51
CA ALA A 217 -21.54 12.47 -0.83
C ALA A 217 -22.68 13.40 -1.30
N ARG A 218 -23.68 12.85 -2.03
CA ARG A 218 -24.83 13.64 -2.50
C ARG A 218 -25.79 14.05 -1.39
N LYS A 219 -25.87 13.31 -0.28
CA LYS A 219 -26.76 13.63 0.86
C LYS A 219 -26.33 14.88 1.66
N ARG A 220 -25.27 15.56 1.20
CA ARG A 220 -24.63 16.69 1.88
C ARG A 220 -24.46 17.94 0.99
N SER A 221 -24.88 17.89 -0.28
CA SER A 221 -25.06 19.08 -1.12
C SER A 221 -26.51 19.50 -1.13
#